data_AF-A0AAW2CT96-F1
#
_entry.id   AF-A0AAW2CT96-F1
#
_cell.length_a   1.000
_cell.length_b   1.000
_cell.length_c   1.000
_cell.angle_alpha   90.00
_cell.angle_beta   90.00
_cell.angle_gamma   90.00
#
_symmetry.space_group_name_H-M   'P 1'
#
loop_
_entity.id
_entity.type
_entity.pdbx_description
1 polymer ?
#
loop_
_entity_poly.entity_id
_entity_poly.type
_entity_poly.pdbx_seq_one_letter_code
_entity_poly.pdbx_strand_id
1 'polypeptide(L)'
;MVEGREHPNTKEPMNTQELLNTMVASQIQLKEDINLIVQQFQNLKGGQEENKIDHNSPTMEGEKKINERINKVEEMIKRARKMEDLVDYQSLLLFPDVRLPPKFKMPTLDKFDGTGCLKSHLKMYMRAMQPLRATEELLAQMFQNTLTGIAFRWFLNLDDARARSW
;
A
#
# COMPACT_ATOMS: atom_id res chain seq x y z
N MET A 1 30.25 -16.64 -40.71
CA MET A 1 30.61 -15.82 -39.52
C MET A 1 29.43 -14.94 -39.22
N VAL A 2 28.69 -15.24 -38.17
CA VAL A 2 27.60 -14.42 -37.63
C VAL A 2 28.11 -13.93 -36.29
N GLU A 3 28.07 -12.62 -36.04
CA GLU A 3 27.57 -12.01 -34.80
C GLU A 3 27.87 -10.52 -34.72
N GLY A 4 26.97 -9.80 -34.05
CA GLY A 4 27.07 -8.37 -33.81
C GLY A 4 25.72 -7.67 -33.82
N ARG A 5 24.71 -8.20 -33.10
CA ARG A 5 23.52 -7.41 -32.74
C ARG A 5 23.73 -6.85 -31.35
N GLU A 6 23.93 -5.54 -31.27
CA GLU A 6 23.83 -4.77 -30.03
C GLU A 6 22.36 -4.72 -29.58
N HIS A 7 22.11 -5.08 -28.32
CA HIS A 7 20.86 -4.79 -27.62
C HIS A 7 21.12 -3.65 -26.64
N PRO A 8 20.37 -2.52 -26.70
CA PRO A 8 20.38 -1.57 -25.61
C PRO A 8 19.09 -1.65 -24.78
N ASN A 9 19.30 -1.43 -23.48
CA ASN A 9 18.37 -0.86 -22.51
C ASN A 9 17.58 -1.82 -21.60
N THR A 10 18.28 -2.42 -20.65
CA THR A 10 17.71 -2.80 -19.35
C THR A 10 17.70 -1.57 -18.43
N LYS A 11 16.52 -0.98 -18.21
CA LYS A 11 16.32 -0.02 -17.11
C LYS A 11 16.54 -0.77 -15.79
N GLU A 12 17.38 -0.23 -14.91
CA GLU A 12 17.61 -0.79 -13.58
C GLU A 12 16.29 -0.89 -12.79
N PRO A 13 16.11 -1.96 -11.99
CA PRO A 13 14.92 -2.11 -11.16
C PRO A 13 14.88 -1.00 -10.10
N MET A 14 13.72 -0.33 -10.02
CA MET A 14 13.45 0.76 -9.09
C MET A 14 13.65 0.31 -7.63
N ASN A 15 14.30 1.14 -6.82
CA ASN A 15 14.57 0.78 -5.42
C ASN A 15 13.33 0.95 -4.52
N THR A 16 13.36 0.36 -3.32
CA THR A 16 12.23 0.34 -2.39
C THR A 16 11.77 1.74 -1.95
N GLN A 17 12.69 2.69 -1.81
CA GLN A 17 12.35 4.06 -1.42
C GLN A 17 11.67 4.83 -2.57
N GLU A 18 12.13 4.61 -3.80
CA GLU A 18 11.51 5.19 -5.00
C GLU A 18 10.10 4.65 -5.24
N LEU A 19 9.89 3.35 -4.97
CA LEU A 19 8.56 2.74 -5.03
C LEU A 19 7.60 3.39 -4.02
N LEU A 20 8.03 3.57 -2.77
CA LEU A 20 7.23 4.22 -1.73
C LEU A 20 6.91 5.69 -2.08
N ASN A 21 7.90 6.45 -2.54
CA ASN A 21 7.71 7.85 -2.93
C ASN A 21 6.71 7.97 -4.10
N THR A 22 6.82 7.08 -5.09
CA THR A 22 5.92 7.03 -6.25
C THR A 22 4.49 6.68 -5.81
N MET A 23 4.34 5.76 -4.85
CA MET A 23 3.04 5.38 -4.30
C MET A 23 2.38 6.53 -3.55
N VAL A 24 3.13 7.25 -2.71
CA VAL A 24 2.61 8.41 -1.98
C VAL A 24 2.18 9.52 -2.94
N ALA A 25 3.01 9.85 -3.93
CA ALA A 25 2.67 10.83 -4.96
C ALA A 25 1.40 10.43 -5.74
N SER A 26 1.26 9.14 -6.08
CA SER A 26 0.08 8.63 -6.78
C SER A 26 -1.20 8.73 -5.93
N GLN A 27 -1.12 8.54 -4.62
CA GLN A 27 -2.26 8.69 -3.71
C GLN A 27 -2.69 10.16 -3.56
N ILE A 28 -1.73 11.09 -3.49
CA ILE A 28 -2.01 12.53 -3.41
C ILE A 28 -2.75 12.98 -4.68
N GLN A 29 -2.25 12.60 -5.86
CA GLN A 29 -2.87 12.96 -7.13
C GLN A 29 -4.29 12.40 -7.24
N LEU A 30 -4.51 11.15 -6.80
CA LEU A 30 -5.83 10.52 -6.78
C LEU A 30 -6.82 11.30 -5.92
N LYS A 31 -6.37 11.77 -4.75
CA LYS A 31 -7.20 12.56 -3.83
C LYS A 31 -7.58 13.92 -4.42
N GLU A 32 -6.65 14.57 -5.12
CA GLU A 32 -6.89 15.84 -5.82
C GLU A 32 -7.88 15.65 -6.97
N ASP A 33 -7.70 14.61 -7.78
CA ASP A 33 -8.60 14.27 -8.89
C ASP A 33 -10.03 14.01 -8.38
N ILE A 34 -10.20 13.30 -7.27
CA ILE A 34 -11.51 13.05 -6.64
C ILE A 34 -12.14 14.35 -6.15
N ASN A 35 -11.37 15.22 -5.48
CA ASN A 35 -11.88 16.50 -5.01
C ASN A 35 -12.35 17.38 -6.18
N LEU A 36 -11.59 17.41 -7.28
CA LEU A 36 -11.97 18.15 -8.48
C LEU A 36 -13.28 17.63 -9.09
N ILE A 37 -13.45 16.30 -9.10
CA ILE A 37 -14.69 15.66 -9.57
C ILE A 37 -15.88 16.08 -8.68
N VAL A 38 -15.74 16.00 -7.36
CA VAL A 38 -16.80 16.38 -6.42
C VAL A 38 -17.21 17.84 -6.60
N GLN A 39 -16.23 18.74 -6.76
CA GLN A 39 -16.49 20.16 -6.97
C GLN A 39 -17.22 20.43 -8.29
N GLN A 40 -16.83 19.75 -9.38
CA GLN A 40 -17.53 19.88 -10.67
C GLN A 40 -18.98 19.38 -10.60
N PHE A 41 -19.25 18.30 -9.86
CA PHE A 41 -20.61 17.81 -9.64
C PHE A 41 -21.48 18.77 -8.81
N GLN A 42 -20.89 19.46 -7.83
CA GLN A 42 -21.60 20.48 -7.05
C GLN A 42 -21.94 21.71 -7.90
N ASN A 43 -21.02 22.13 -8.78
CA ASN A 43 -21.25 23.26 -9.70
C ASN A 43 -22.34 22.97 -10.74
N LEU A 44 -22.47 21.71 -11.18
CA LEU A 44 -23.55 21.27 -12.09
C LEU A 44 -24.94 21.27 -11.44
N LYS A 45 -25.02 21.17 -10.10
CA LYS A 45 -26.30 21.25 -9.37
C LYS A 45 -26.75 22.68 -9.05
N GLY A 46 -25.89 23.69 -9.24
CA GLY A 46 -26.20 25.09 -8.93
C GLY A 46 -26.87 25.88 -10.06
N GLY A 47 -27.09 25.27 -11.23
CA GLY A 47 -27.60 25.96 -12.43
C GLY A 47 -28.95 25.43 -12.91
N GLN A 48 -30.01 25.62 -12.12
CA GLN A 48 -31.39 25.51 -12.61
C GLN A 48 -32.22 26.68 -12.06
N GLU A 49 -32.19 27.81 -12.76
CA GLU A 49 -33.29 28.78 -12.75
C GLU A 49 -33.49 29.32 -14.19
N GLU A 50 -34.64 28.91 -14.74
CA GLU A 50 -35.49 29.47 -15.80
C GLU A 50 -34.98 29.92 -17.20
N ASN A 51 -35.71 29.39 -18.20
CA ASN A 51 -36.18 29.96 -19.47
C ASN A 51 -35.52 29.58 -20.83
N LYS A 52 -36.39 28.92 -21.63
CA LYS A 52 -36.64 28.92 -23.10
C LYS A 52 -35.55 28.54 -24.13
N ILE A 53 -35.81 27.37 -24.74
CA ILE A 53 -35.68 26.92 -26.14
C ILE A 53 -34.61 27.63 -26.99
N ASP A 54 -33.51 26.91 -27.28
CA ASP A 54 -32.95 26.85 -28.63
C ASP A 54 -32.28 25.49 -28.89
N HIS A 55 -32.40 25.02 -30.13
CA HIS A 55 -31.94 23.71 -30.60
C HIS A 55 -30.44 23.80 -30.94
N ASN A 56 -29.56 23.35 -30.04
CA ASN A 56 -28.20 22.93 -30.38
C ASN A 56 -27.71 21.90 -29.36
N SER A 57 -27.44 20.68 -29.82
CA SER A 57 -27.11 19.50 -29.00
C SER A 57 -25.85 19.70 -28.14
N PRO A 58 -25.96 19.75 -26.79
CA PRO A 58 -24.83 19.78 -25.87
C PRO A 58 -24.42 18.36 -25.41
N THR A 59 -25.12 17.32 -25.87
CA THR A 59 -25.08 15.97 -25.30
C THR A 59 -23.78 15.21 -25.62
N MET A 60 -23.20 15.45 -26.79
CA MET A 60 -22.06 14.68 -27.31
C MET A 60 -20.72 14.99 -26.60
N GLU A 61 -20.54 16.23 -26.13
CA GLU A 61 -19.30 16.68 -25.46
C GLU A 61 -19.22 16.16 -24.01
N GLY A 62 -20.35 16.15 -23.31
CA GLY A 62 -20.48 15.56 -21.97
C GLY A 62 -20.23 14.05 -22.00
N GLU A 63 -20.77 13.35 -23.00
CA GLU A 63 -20.57 11.91 -23.20
C GLU A 63 -19.10 11.56 -23.50
N LYS A 64 -18.43 12.31 -24.38
CA LYS A 64 -16.99 12.12 -24.65
C LYS A 64 -16.14 12.29 -23.39
N LYS A 65 -16.39 13.34 -22.61
CA LYS A 65 -15.66 13.60 -21.36
C LYS A 65 -15.92 12.51 -20.31
N ILE A 66 -17.15 12.00 -20.23
CA ILE A 66 -17.47 10.86 -19.35
C ILE A 66 -16.70 9.61 -19.81
N ASN A 67 -16.66 9.34 -21.12
CA ASN A 67 -15.98 8.17 -21.67
C ASN A 67 -14.46 8.23 -21.46
N GLU A 68 -13.84 9.41 -21.62
CA GLU A 68 -12.43 9.62 -21.31
C GLU A 68 -12.11 9.37 -19.83
N ARG A 69 -13.01 9.79 -18.94
CA ARG A 69 -12.89 9.52 -17.50
C ARG A 69 -13.04 8.05 -17.16
N ILE A 70 -13.99 7.34 -17.79
CA ILE A 70 -14.14 5.89 -17.64
C ILE A 70 -12.86 5.18 -18.08
N ASN A 71 -12.32 5.54 -19.25
CA ASN A 71 -11.06 4.96 -19.75
C ASN A 71 -9.89 5.21 -18.77
N LYS A 72 -9.78 6.42 -18.19
CA LYS A 72 -8.75 6.72 -17.17
C LYS A 72 -8.90 5.82 -15.94
N VAL A 73 -10.12 5.62 -15.45
CA VAL A 73 -10.41 4.74 -14.31
C VAL A 73 -10.09 3.28 -14.64
N GLU A 74 -10.48 2.80 -15.82
CA GLU A 74 -10.16 1.44 -16.27
C GLU A 74 -8.65 1.19 -16.33
N GLU A 75 -7.89 2.13 -16.88
CA GLU A 75 -6.43 2.03 -16.92
C GLU A 75 -5.79 2.03 -15.52
N MET A 76 -6.36 2.77 -14.57
CA MET A 76 -5.91 2.74 -13.18
C MET A 76 -6.20 1.39 -12.52
N ILE A 77 -7.39 0.82 -12.75
CA ILE A 77 -7.75 -0.51 -12.25
C ILE A 77 -6.82 -1.58 -12.84
N LYS A 78 -6.53 -1.51 -14.14
CA LYS A 78 -5.59 -2.43 -14.79
C LYS A 78 -4.18 -2.35 -14.19
N ARG A 79 -3.67 -1.14 -13.93
CA ARG A 79 -2.37 -0.97 -13.26
C ARG A 79 -2.37 -1.50 -11.83
N ALA A 80 -3.44 -1.27 -11.07
CA ALA A 80 -3.57 -1.76 -9.70
C ALA A 80 -3.58 -3.30 -9.65
N ARG A 81 -4.35 -3.95 -10.53
CA ARG A 81 -4.35 -5.43 -10.64
C ARG A 81 -2.98 -5.97 -11.04
N LYS A 82 -2.32 -5.34 -12.01
CA LYS A 82 -0.96 -5.73 -12.40
C LYS A 82 0.05 -5.60 -11.25
N MET A 83 -0.13 -4.64 -10.34
CA MET A 83 0.70 -4.52 -9.14
C MET A 83 0.41 -5.65 -8.14
N GLU A 84 -0.87 -6.01 -7.96
CA GLU A 84 -1.27 -7.13 -7.11
C GLU A 84 -0.72 -8.47 -7.64
N ASP A 85 -0.68 -8.66 -8.96
CA ASP A 85 -0.06 -9.82 -9.61
C ASP A 85 1.48 -9.86 -9.45
N LEU A 86 2.11 -8.70 -9.22
CA LEU A 86 3.57 -8.59 -9.05
C LEU A 86 4.03 -8.77 -7.60
N VAL A 87 3.14 -8.59 -6.62
CA VAL A 87 3.49 -8.67 -5.20
C VAL A 87 3.01 -9.99 -4.64
N ASP A 88 3.93 -10.94 -4.50
CA ASP A 88 3.67 -12.13 -3.69
C ASP A 88 3.63 -11.73 -2.21
N TYR A 89 2.43 -11.55 -1.67
CA TYR A 89 2.25 -11.21 -0.25
C TYR A 89 2.87 -12.24 0.70
N GLN A 90 2.99 -13.51 0.29
CA GLN A 90 3.65 -14.52 1.13
C GLN A 90 5.16 -14.28 1.22
N SER A 91 5.78 -13.74 0.17
CA SER A 91 7.20 -13.34 0.18
C SER A 91 7.51 -12.20 1.17
N LEU A 92 6.49 -11.46 1.60
CA LEU A 92 6.64 -10.37 2.58
C LEU A 92 6.49 -10.84 4.04
N LEU A 93 6.09 -12.10 4.27
CA LEU A 93 5.91 -12.66 5.60
C LEU A 93 7.16 -13.43 6.02
N LEU A 94 7.60 -13.22 7.26
CA LEU A 94 8.70 -14.01 7.83
C LEU A 94 8.32 -15.50 7.92
N PHE A 95 7.04 -15.79 8.17
CA PHE A 95 6.49 -17.14 8.31
C PHE A 95 5.15 -17.24 7.57
N PRO A 96 5.13 -17.51 6.26
CA PRO A 96 3.90 -17.50 5.46
C PRO A 96 2.86 -18.55 5.91
N ASP A 97 3.31 -19.64 6.53
CA ASP A 97 2.44 -20.72 7.02
C ASP A 97 1.82 -20.45 8.39
N VAL A 98 2.30 -19.43 9.13
CA VAL A 98 1.81 -19.18 10.48
C VAL A 98 0.37 -18.66 10.44
N ARG A 99 -0.50 -19.30 11.23
CA ARG A 99 -1.92 -18.93 11.33
C ARG A 99 -2.20 -18.28 12.67
N LEU A 100 -3.02 -17.22 12.61
CA LEU A 100 -3.54 -16.59 13.82
C LEU A 100 -4.48 -17.53 14.58
N PRO A 101 -4.37 -17.62 15.91
CA PRO A 101 -5.37 -18.30 16.73
C PRO A 101 -6.77 -17.70 16.53
N PRO A 102 -7.85 -18.49 16.66
CA PRO A 102 -9.20 -17.97 16.65
C PRO A 102 -9.38 -16.88 17.71
N LYS A 103 -10.01 -15.75 17.33
CA LYS A 103 -10.22 -14.58 18.19
C LYS A 103 -8.92 -13.89 18.66
N PHE A 104 -7.79 -14.10 17.96
CA PHE A 104 -6.56 -13.36 18.23
C PHE A 104 -6.81 -11.86 18.19
N LYS A 105 -6.35 -11.18 19.23
CA LYS A 105 -6.27 -9.72 19.28
C LYS A 105 -4.83 -9.38 19.60
N MET A 106 -4.24 -8.49 18.80
CA MET A 106 -2.89 -8.02 19.06
C MET A 106 -2.85 -7.35 20.45
N PRO A 107 -1.91 -7.74 21.33
CA PRO A 107 -1.75 -7.04 22.60
C PRO A 107 -1.38 -5.58 22.38
N THR A 108 -1.98 -4.69 23.17
CA THR A 108 -1.60 -3.27 23.20
C THR A 108 -0.34 -3.14 24.04
N LEU A 109 0.76 -2.73 23.40
CA LEU A 109 2.06 -2.52 24.02
C LEU A 109 2.59 -1.17 23.54
N ASP A 110 3.32 -0.48 24.42
CA ASP A 110 4.11 0.68 24.01
C ASP A 110 5.11 0.26 22.94
N LYS A 111 5.22 1.06 21.87
CA LYS A 111 6.13 0.73 20.77
C LYS A 111 7.56 1.08 21.14
N PHE A 112 8.48 0.18 20.82
CA PHE A 112 9.91 0.38 20.99
C PHE A 112 10.51 1.12 19.79
N ASP A 113 11.11 2.27 20.03
CA ASP A 113 11.69 3.14 19.00
C ASP A 113 13.19 2.91 18.77
N GLY A 114 13.85 2.17 19.68
CA GLY A 114 15.28 1.91 19.68
C GLY A 114 16.07 2.60 20.80
N THR A 115 15.45 3.49 21.59
CA THR A 115 16.15 4.32 22.59
C THR A 115 16.09 3.76 24.01
N GLY A 116 15.05 2.98 24.32
CA GLY A 116 14.85 2.36 25.64
C GLY A 116 15.58 1.02 25.86
N CYS A 117 15.24 0.34 26.96
CA CYS A 117 15.80 -0.99 27.26
C CYS A 117 15.07 -2.10 26.50
N LEU A 118 15.71 -2.66 25.46
CA LEU A 118 15.19 -3.76 24.66
C LEU A 118 14.81 -5.00 25.50
N LYS A 119 15.62 -5.33 26.53
CA LYS A 119 15.34 -6.48 27.42
C LYS A 119 14.03 -6.32 28.18
N SER A 120 13.71 -5.10 28.62
CA SER A 120 12.44 -4.81 29.31
C SER A 120 11.26 -4.92 28.33
N HIS A 121 11.43 -4.39 27.12
CA HIS A 121 10.43 -4.49 26.05
C HIS A 121 10.11 -5.95 25.69
N LEU A 122 11.15 -6.78 25.49
CA LEU A 122 11.01 -8.20 25.22
C LEU A 122 10.28 -8.93 26.35
N LYS A 123 10.58 -8.62 27.61
CA LYS A 123 9.86 -9.22 28.75
C LYS A 123 8.38 -8.86 28.76
N MET A 124 8.03 -7.60 28.43
CA MET A 124 6.64 -7.18 28.33
C MET A 124 5.92 -7.87 27.18
N TYR A 125 6.57 -7.93 26.02
CA TYR A 125 6.06 -8.63 24.84
C TYR A 125 5.77 -10.11 25.13
N MET A 126 6.73 -10.83 25.70
CA MET A 126 6.57 -12.25 26.06
C MET A 126 5.40 -12.46 27.04
N ARG A 127 5.27 -11.61 28.06
CA ARG A 127 4.15 -11.66 29.00
C ARG A 127 2.80 -11.42 28.34
N ALA A 128 2.75 -10.52 27.36
CA ALA A 128 1.53 -10.20 26.64
C ALA A 128 1.11 -11.30 25.65
N MET A 129 2.09 -12.01 25.07
CA MET A 129 1.86 -13.12 24.15
C MET A 129 1.58 -14.45 24.85
N GLN A 130 2.06 -14.65 26.09
CA GLN A 130 1.90 -15.90 26.86
C GLN A 130 0.44 -16.39 26.94
N PRO A 131 -0.57 -15.57 27.28
CA PRO A 131 -1.96 -16.05 27.39
C PRO A 131 -2.56 -16.49 26.05
N LEU A 132 -1.99 -16.01 24.94
CA LEU A 132 -2.43 -16.33 23.58
C LEU A 132 -1.86 -17.66 23.07
N ARG A 133 -0.96 -18.30 23.85
CA ARG A 133 -0.25 -19.54 23.48
C ARG A 133 0.38 -19.43 22.08
N ALA A 134 0.98 -18.28 21.79
CA ALA A 134 1.63 -18.01 20.52
C ALA A 134 2.80 -18.97 20.29
N THR A 135 2.93 -19.51 19.08
CA THR A 135 4.10 -20.27 18.65
C THR A 135 5.30 -19.35 18.43
N GLU A 136 6.52 -19.89 18.35
CA GLU A 136 7.73 -19.09 18.11
C GLU A 136 7.66 -18.30 16.80
N GLU A 137 7.09 -18.89 15.74
CA GLU A 137 6.86 -18.23 14.46
C GLU A 137 5.90 -17.06 14.61
N LEU A 138 4.84 -17.22 15.41
CA LEU A 138 3.88 -16.16 15.67
C LEU A 138 4.50 -15.05 16.52
N LEU A 139 5.36 -15.40 17.49
CA LEU A 139 6.12 -14.44 18.28
C LEU A 139 7.04 -13.60 17.40
N ALA A 140 7.82 -14.24 16.53
CA ALA A 140 8.73 -13.54 15.62
C ALA A 140 7.96 -12.68 14.60
N GLN A 141 6.90 -13.22 13.98
CA GLN A 141 6.10 -12.48 13.00
C GLN A 141 5.40 -11.26 13.61
N MET A 142 4.92 -11.35 14.85
CA MET A 142 4.16 -10.26 15.47
C MET A 142 5.04 -9.19 16.13
N PHE A 143 6.32 -9.50 16.40
CA PHE A 143 7.20 -8.60 17.13
C PHE A 143 7.38 -7.25 16.42
N GLN A 144 7.40 -7.25 15.08
CA GLN A 144 7.51 -6.03 14.28
C GLN A 144 6.43 -4.98 14.58
N ASN A 145 5.24 -5.43 15.00
CA ASN A 145 4.13 -4.54 15.34
C ASN A 145 4.40 -3.73 16.61
N THR A 146 5.30 -4.21 17.47
CA THR A 146 5.73 -3.56 18.70
C THR A 146 6.87 -2.57 18.49
N LEU A 147 7.34 -2.39 17.25
CA LEU A 147 8.43 -1.47 16.92
C LEU A 147 7.90 -0.18 16.29
N THR A 148 8.71 0.88 16.38
CA THR A 148 8.50 2.15 15.68
C THR A 148 9.84 2.77 15.28
N GLY A 149 9.80 3.83 14.47
CA GLY A 149 10.95 4.67 14.18
C GLY A 149 12.16 3.94 13.62
N ILE A 150 13.31 4.09 14.30
CA ILE A 150 14.60 3.50 13.87
C ILE A 150 14.59 1.99 14.10
N ALA A 151 14.07 1.51 15.23
CA ALA A 151 13.99 0.08 15.51
C ALA A 151 13.17 -0.69 14.47
N PHE A 152 12.05 -0.13 14.01
CA PHE A 152 11.25 -0.78 12.97
C PHE A 152 11.99 -0.87 11.63
N ARG A 153 12.67 0.21 11.22
CA ARG A 153 13.49 0.21 10.01
C ARG A 153 14.66 -0.76 10.10
N TRP A 154 15.29 -0.89 11.26
CA TRP A 154 16.32 -1.89 11.49
C TRP A 154 15.77 -3.30 11.29
N PHE A 155 14.61 -3.60 11.87
CA PHE A 155 13.98 -4.92 11.77
C PHE A 155 13.64 -5.31 10.33
N LEU A 156 13.07 -4.39 9.55
CA LEU A 156 12.72 -4.63 8.13
C LEU A 156 13.94 -4.87 7.22
N ASN A 157 15.13 -4.44 7.65
CA ASN A 157 16.38 -4.62 6.91
C ASN A 157 17.19 -5.83 7.41
N LEU A 158 16.65 -6.63 8.35
CA LEU A 158 17.31 -7.87 8.75
C LEU A 158 17.26 -8.88 7.60
N ASP A 159 18.35 -9.61 7.41
CA ASP A 159 18.34 -10.78 6.53
C ASP A 159 17.23 -11.73 6.99
N ASP A 160 16.39 -12.20 6.07
CA ASP A 160 15.33 -13.18 6.30
C ASP A 160 15.80 -14.37 7.17
N ALA A 161 17.01 -14.87 6.91
CA ALA A 161 17.58 -16.00 7.65
C ALA A 161 17.82 -15.69 9.13
N ARG A 162 18.05 -14.43 9.50
CA ARG A 162 18.26 -13.97 10.89
C ARG A 162 16.95 -13.69 11.61
N ALA A 163 15.86 -13.44 10.86
CA ALA A 163 14.55 -13.09 11.41
C ALA A 163 13.61 -14.30 11.55
N ARG A 164 13.94 -15.45 10.94
CA ARG A 164 13.15 -16.69 10.92
C ARG A 164 13.23 -17.55 12.20
N SER A 165 13.77 -17.03 13.30
CA SER A 165 13.72 -17.68 14.61
C SER A 165 13.55 -16.65 15.73
N TRP A 166 12.82 -17.01 16.78
CA TRP A 166 12.60 -16.19 17.96
C TRP A 166 13.79 -16.21 18.94
#